data_AF-A0A2V9GIA1-F1
#
_entry.id   AF-A0A2V9GIA1-F1
#
_cell.length_a   1.000
_cell.length_b   1.000
_cell.length_c   1.000
_cell.angle_alpha   90.00
_cell.angle_beta   90.00
_cell.angle_gamma   90.00
#
_symmetry.space_group_name_H-M   'P 1'
#
loop_
_entity.id
_entity.type
_entity.pdbx_description
1 polymer ?
#
loop_
_entity_poly.entity_id
_entity_poly.type
_entity_poly.pdbx_seq_one_letter_code
_entity_poly.pdbx_strand_id
1 'polypeptide(L)'
;MLVFVAGCPPPTPPPVPTDAQDACPLSAGTFATWFQSGAVSLNGVVNPADSLVNLAPDCGFYAWSEQMLMWLTSPAPSAYGGGTHIFDSPAFFDVSPPDGSGNRTFLAHTPGLIHAFPLRAAQRGPHRLPVVIDRSGRLLEFNPPDPTLKALVRDPSGKLVEIAHARLENGRPILVDVEGKVIQAQHTPTATRAAKATPPAEQKRMKNAFMVRESFVVQKFLIDGIPIFIDPSLAVIDVEQGQADGSGVLEAQTAANGSLVYYATMVNDVYAYFLTGAKDGAITTITPNQFPTTLADLNSTIAFAMAHGKPNPPFPDPNALAIEVKSSWVVAAGLPNLSSYITMTATIPTYNQTNPNLWTPTGQQTVQLALVGIHVVGSTAGHPEMVWATFEHVGNTPIANYSYNSTTGPQTVSPSNAGTWLFASAGTNVPFNLQHMSFTGPPSNNIQADPNFTISPSDTSRLEPWGIDGSNAFSNTEVISMNEHVRGMMASGDIRGNYVMTGATWTIPGTFVQVGTNKLSNTTMETYHQGLNCFDCHQGNASNFDPNGLSHIFGGTHDGPGGTNTGLQPLF
;
A
#
# COMPACT_ATOMS: atom_id res chain seq x y z
N MET A 1 -20.01 46.04 6.20
CA MET A 1 -20.81 44.94 6.79
C MET A 1 -21.08 43.97 5.66
N LEU A 2 -20.16 43.03 5.41
CA LEU A 2 -20.29 42.02 4.37
C LEU A 2 -20.70 40.72 5.03
N VAL A 3 -21.79 40.17 4.52
CA VAL A 3 -22.51 38.99 5.00
C VAL A 3 -21.65 37.76 4.72
N PHE A 4 -21.28 37.03 5.77
CA PHE A 4 -20.78 35.66 5.65
C PHE A 4 -21.94 34.80 5.14
N VAL A 5 -21.88 34.40 3.87
CA VAL A 5 -22.78 33.40 3.33
C VAL A 5 -22.39 32.06 3.94
N ALA A 6 -23.40 31.40 4.52
CA ALA A 6 -23.32 30.11 5.19
C ALA A 6 -22.49 29.08 4.41
N GLY A 7 -21.60 28.39 5.11
CA GLY A 7 -20.87 27.26 4.57
C GLY A 7 -21.84 26.21 4.04
N CYS A 8 -21.55 25.64 2.88
CA CYS A 8 -22.19 24.42 2.44
C CYS A 8 -22.09 23.38 3.57
N PRO A 9 -23.17 22.64 3.87
CA PRO A 9 -23.03 21.47 4.73
C PRO A 9 -22.02 20.52 4.07
N PRO A 10 -21.17 19.83 4.86
CA PRO A 10 -20.35 18.76 4.32
C PRO A 10 -21.27 17.76 3.61
N PRO A 11 -20.82 17.08 2.55
CA PRO A 11 -21.59 16.00 1.99
C PRO A 11 -21.95 15.03 3.12
N THR A 12 -23.23 14.76 3.30
CA THR A 12 -23.68 13.62 4.11
C THR A 12 -23.61 12.39 3.20
N PRO A 13 -22.54 11.58 3.24
CA PRO A 13 -22.60 10.24 2.71
C PRO A 13 -23.77 9.51 3.37
N PRO A 14 -24.38 8.47 2.73
CA PRO A 14 -25.38 7.69 3.40
C PRO A 14 -24.69 7.10 4.62
N PRO A 15 -25.20 7.40 5.84
CA PRO A 15 -24.66 6.74 7.01
C PRO A 15 -24.83 5.24 6.81
N VAL A 16 -23.87 4.45 7.31
CA VAL A 16 -24.15 3.07 7.69
C VAL A 16 -25.51 3.09 8.40
N PRO A 17 -26.51 2.33 7.94
CA PRO A 17 -27.83 2.36 8.54
C PRO A 17 -27.74 2.17 10.05
N THR A 18 -28.39 3.05 10.82
CA THR A 18 -28.33 3.04 12.29
C THR A 18 -29.47 2.24 12.92
N ASP A 19 -30.24 1.54 12.11
CA ASP A 19 -31.43 0.80 12.50
C ASP A 19 -31.40 -0.65 12.02
N ALA A 20 -30.24 -1.17 11.62
CA ALA A 20 -30.07 -2.57 11.26
C ALA A 20 -30.43 -3.49 12.45
N GLN A 21 -30.90 -4.70 12.15
CA GLN A 21 -31.01 -5.73 13.18
C GLN A 21 -29.62 -6.09 13.69
N ASP A 22 -29.55 -6.46 14.96
CA ASP A 22 -28.32 -6.91 15.61
C ASP A 22 -27.94 -8.32 15.16
N ALA A 23 -27.46 -8.44 13.92
CA ALA A 23 -27.08 -9.70 13.28
C ALA A 23 -25.68 -10.16 13.69
N CYS A 24 -24.76 -9.22 13.92
CA CYS A 24 -23.44 -9.47 14.47
C CYS A 24 -23.18 -8.66 15.74
N PRO A 25 -23.62 -9.16 16.91
CA PRO A 25 -23.51 -8.44 18.16
C PRO A 25 -22.07 -8.26 18.61
N LEU A 26 -21.71 -7.03 18.98
CA LEU A 26 -20.45 -6.68 19.63
C LEU A 26 -20.73 -5.89 20.90
N SER A 27 -20.36 -6.45 22.05
CA SER A 27 -20.61 -5.76 23.33
C SER A 27 -19.62 -4.61 23.56
N ALA A 28 -20.07 -3.55 24.25
CA ALA A 28 -19.21 -2.45 24.67
C ALA A 28 -18.04 -2.90 25.56
N GLY A 29 -18.26 -3.95 26.37
CA GLY A 29 -17.19 -4.55 27.17
C GLY A 29 -16.10 -5.15 26.26
N THR A 30 -16.49 -5.96 25.27
CA THR A 30 -15.57 -6.52 24.28
C THR A 30 -14.85 -5.42 23.51
N PHE A 31 -15.57 -4.45 22.95
CA PHE A 31 -14.97 -3.34 22.21
C PHE A 31 -13.96 -2.52 23.04
N ALA A 32 -14.25 -2.27 24.33
CA ALA A 32 -13.31 -1.59 25.21
C ALA A 32 -11.99 -2.37 25.40
N THR A 33 -12.00 -3.71 25.35
CA THR A 33 -10.78 -4.54 25.44
C THR A 33 -9.88 -4.43 24.22
N TRP A 34 -10.38 -3.92 23.08
CA TRP A 34 -9.53 -3.65 21.92
C TRP A 34 -8.52 -2.55 22.23
N PHE A 35 -8.87 -1.57 23.07
CA PHE A 35 -7.97 -0.50 23.46
C PHE A 35 -6.94 -1.00 24.47
N GLN A 36 -5.67 -0.60 24.31
CA GLN A 36 -4.59 -0.99 25.22
C GLN A 36 -4.86 -0.51 26.67
N SER A 37 -5.58 0.60 26.83
CA SER A 37 -6.02 1.12 28.13
C SER A 37 -7.13 0.29 28.79
N GLY A 38 -7.76 -0.64 28.07
CA GLY A 38 -8.98 -1.33 28.48
C GLY A 38 -10.24 -0.46 28.45
N ALA A 39 -10.17 0.73 27.85
CA ALA A 39 -11.28 1.67 27.75
C ALA A 39 -11.22 2.46 26.43
N VAL A 40 -12.39 2.66 25.81
CA VAL A 40 -12.53 3.45 24.59
C VAL A 40 -11.98 4.86 24.82
N SER A 41 -11.09 5.30 23.93
CA SER A 41 -10.48 6.63 23.98
C SER A 41 -10.31 7.20 22.58
N LEU A 42 -10.45 8.51 22.45
CA LEU A 42 -10.32 9.22 21.18
C LEU A 42 -8.93 8.97 20.57
N ASN A 43 -8.91 8.37 19.37
CA ASN A 43 -7.69 8.00 18.66
C ASN A 43 -6.72 7.14 19.52
N GLY A 44 -7.26 6.39 20.48
CA GLY A 44 -6.46 5.58 21.40
C GLY A 44 -5.73 4.43 20.71
N VAL A 45 -4.64 3.99 21.34
CA VAL A 45 -3.88 2.81 20.93
C VAL A 45 -4.76 1.56 21.08
N VAL A 46 -4.79 0.75 20.03
CA VAL A 46 -5.59 -0.48 19.96
C VAL A 46 -4.63 -1.67 19.82
N ASN A 47 -4.90 -2.75 20.53
CA ASN A 47 -4.20 -4.02 20.36
C ASN A 47 -4.74 -4.73 19.10
N PRO A 48 -3.89 -5.47 18.35
CA PRO A 48 -4.39 -6.30 17.27
C PRO A 48 -5.35 -7.36 17.81
N ALA A 49 -6.24 -7.83 16.94
CA ALA A 49 -7.00 -9.03 17.22
C ALA A 49 -6.05 -10.22 17.43
N ASP A 50 -6.41 -11.12 18.35
CA ASP A 50 -5.63 -12.35 18.54
C ASP A 50 -5.96 -13.33 17.40
N SER A 51 -5.06 -13.41 16.42
CA SER A 51 -5.24 -14.28 15.26
C SER A 51 -4.94 -15.76 15.59
N LEU A 52 -4.54 -16.10 16.81
CA LEU A 52 -4.32 -17.48 17.26
C LEU A 52 -5.59 -18.15 17.83
N VAL A 53 -6.66 -17.39 18.06
CA VAL A 53 -7.93 -17.95 18.51
C VAL A 53 -8.87 -18.23 17.34
N ASN A 54 -9.66 -19.30 17.48
CA ASN A 54 -10.71 -19.60 16.50
C ASN A 54 -11.75 -18.47 16.52
N LEU A 55 -11.93 -17.83 15.38
CA LEU A 55 -12.93 -16.79 15.20
C LEU A 55 -14.32 -17.42 15.04
N ALA A 56 -15.34 -16.76 15.60
CA ALA A 56 -16.71 -17.13 15.31
C ALA A 56 -17.00 -16.90 13.82
N PRO A 57 -17.66 -17.83 13.11
CA PRO A 57 -18.06 -17.62 11.73
C PRO A 57 -18.83 -16.31 11.55
N ASP A 58 -18.59 -15.66 10.42
CA ASP A 58 -19.12 -14.34 10.06
C ASP A 58 -18.73 -13.23 11.04
N CYS A 59 -19.44 -13.11 12.16
CA CYS A 59 -19.28 -12.01 13.11
C CYS A 59 -17.89 -11.93 13.74
N GLY A 60 -17.23 -13.07 13.97
CA GLY A 60 -15.85 -13.08 14.48
C GLY A 60 -14.85 -12.57 13.44
N PHE A 61 -15.04 -12.87 12.15
CA PHE A 61 -14.22 -12.35 11.06
C PHE A 61 -14.45 -10.84 10.85
N TYR A 62 -15.70 -10.38 10.92
CA TYR A 62 -16.02 -8.95 10.85
C TYR A 62 -15.45 -8.18 12.04
N ALA A 63 -15.59 -8.70 13.26
CA ALA A 63 -15.00 -8.09 14.46
C ALA A 63 -13.47 -8.07 14.41
N TRP A 64 -12.84 -9.16 13.97
CA TRP A 64 -11.40 -9.22 13.72
C TRP A 64 -10.97 -8.14 12.73
N SER A 65 -11.69 -8.01 11.62
CA SER A 65 -11.38 -7.05 10.57
C SER A 65 -11.40 -5.60 11.09
N GLU A 66 -12.47 -5.22 11.79
CA GLU A 66 -12.61 -3.89 12.40
C GLU A 66 -11.52 -3.61 13.44
N GLN A 67 -11.23 -4.58 14.31
CA GLN A 67 -10.16 -4.43 15.29
C GLN A 67 -8.79 -4.27 14.61
N MET A 68 -8.53 -4.98 13.51
CA MET A 68 -7.27 -4.87 12.77
C MET A 68 -7.13 -3.53 12.05
N LEU A 69 -8.20 -2.98 11.44
CA LEU A 69 -8.18 -1.61 10.94
C LEU A 69 -7.85 -0.62 12.07
N MET A 70 -8.53 -0.76 13.21
CA MET A 70 -8.32 0.13 14.36
C MET A 70 -6.91 0.05 14.94
N TRP A 71 -6.31 -1.15 14.99
CA TRP A 71 -4.92 -1.38 15.38
C TRP A 71 -3.96 -0.69 14.41
N LEU A 72 -4.02 -1.05 13.12
CA LEU A 72 -3.13 -0.53 12.07
C LEU A 72 -3.10 1.01 12.07
N THR A 73 -4.26 1.63 12.24
CA THR A 73 -4.45 3.08 12.15
C THR A 73 -4.30 3.81 13.49
N SER A 74 -4.07 3.10 14.60
CA SER A 74 -3.85 3.71 15.92
C SER A 74 -2.45 4.31 16.06
N PRO A 75 -2.22 5.24 17.00
CA PRO A 75 -0.88 5.77 17.29
C PRO A 75 0.10 4.65 17.61
N ALA A 76 1.33 4.74 17.10
CA ALA A 76 2.35 3.72 17.34
C ALA A 76 3.07 3.99 18.68
N PRO A 77 2.97 3.09 19.68
CA PRO A 77 3.77 3.18 20.90
C PRO A 77 5.27 3.06 20.63
N SER A 78 6.08 3.35 21.66
CA SER A 78 7.54 3.22 21.59
C SER A 78 8.03 1.81 21.24
N ALA A 79 7.22 0.78 21.53
CA ALA A 79 7.51 -0.61 21.16
C ALA A 79 7.63 -0.82 19.63
N TYR A 80 7.01 0.06 18.84
CA TYR A 80 7.07 0.04 17.37
C TYR A 80 8.10 1.04 16.82
N GLY A 81 8.77 1.79 17.69
CA GLY A 81 9.63 2.93 17.30
C GLY A 81 8.95 4.30 17.39
N GLY A 82 7.67 4.36 17.77
CA GLY A 82 6.89 5.60 17.81
C GLY A 82 6.39 6.04 16.43
N GLY A 83 5.32 6.85 16.39
CA GLY A 83 4.76 7.36 15.13
C GLY A 83 3.28 7.69 15.25
N THR A 84 2.71 8.22 14.16
CA THR A 84 1.29 8.58 14.09
C THR A 84 0.37 7.38 13.86
N HIS A 85 0.87 6.35 13.16
CA HIS A 85 0.11 5.13 12.85
C HIS A 85 1.00 3.87 12.99
N ILE A 86 0.43 2.76 13.46
CA ILE A 86 1.15 1.47 13.57
C ILE A 86 1.60 0.96 12.20
N PHE A 87 0.77 1.07 11.16
CA PHE A 87 1.17 0.67 9.80
C PHE A 87 2.34 1.52 9.24
N ASP A 88 2.57 2.71 9.79
CA ASP A 88 3.65 3.64 9.42
C ASP A 88 4.88 3.50 10.35
N SER A 89 5.02 2.35 11.03
CA SER A 89 6.09 2.10 11.99
C SER A 89 7.14 1.11 11.46
N PRO A 90 8.35 1.10 12.04
CA PRO A 90 9.37 0.08 11.78
C PRO A 90 8.97 -1.39 11.99
N ALA A 91 7.79 -1.67 12.55
CA ALA A 91 7.23 -3.03 12.64
C ALA A 91 6.65 -3.51 11.29
N PHE A 92 6.46 -2.60 10.34
CA PHE A 92 6.01 -2.89 8.98
C PHE A 92 7.17 -2.71 8.00
N PHE A 93 7.06 -3.41 6.87
CA PHE A 93 7.96 -3.30 5.74
C PHE A 93 7.16 -2.89 4.52
N ASP A 94 7.61 -1.85 3.82
CA ASP A 94 7.06 -1.55 2.51
C ASP A 94 7.55 -2.62 1.52
N VAL A 95 6.69 -2.96 0.57
CA VAL A 95 7.02 -3.93 -0.46
C VAL A 95 7.54 -3.18 -1.67
N SER A 96 8.80 -3.43 -2.05
CA SER A 96 9.34 -2.83 -3.26
C SER A 96 8.51 -3.28 -4.45
N PRO A 97 8.48 -2.45 -5.48
CA PRO A 97 7.98 -2.94 -6.73
C PRO A 97 8.90 -4.00 -7.32
N PRO A 98 8.33 -4.86 -8.16
CA PRO A 98 9.03 -5.97 -8.75
C PRO A 98 9.94 -5.50 -9.86
N ASP A 99 11.00 -6.25 -9.92
CA ASP A 99 12.19 -6.02 -10.66
C ASP A 99 12.02 -6.60 -12.09
N GLY A 100 12.96 -6.36 -13.01
CA GLY A 100 12.91 -6.91 -14.38
C GLY A 100 12.94 -8.45 -14.47
N SER A 101 13.13 -9.15 -13.35
CA SER A 101 13.01 -10.60 -13.18
C SER A 101 11.78 -11.00 -12.33
N GLY A 102 10.90 -10.04 -12.02
CA GLY A 102 9.69 -10.25 -11.22
C GLY A 102 9.91 -10.32 -9.71
N ASN A 103 11.15 -10.14 -9.21
CA ASN A 103 11.47 -10.21 -7.78
C ASN A 103 11.08 -8.92 -7.05
N ARG A 104 10.69 -8.97 -5.79
CA ARG A 104 10.45 -7.77 -4.94
C ARG A 104 11.38 -7.81 -3.74
N THR A 105 11.57 -6.71 -3.03
CA THR A 105 12.38 -6.69 -1.79
C THR A 105 11.64 -5.96 -0.68
N PHE A 106 11.92 -6.35 0.56
CA PHE A 106 11.46 -5.58 1.71
C PHE A 106 12.22 -4.25 1.77
N LEU A 107 11.47 -3.17 1.97
CA LEU A 107 12.02 -1.86 2.29
C LEU A 107 11.70 -1.59 3.75
N ALA A 108 12.74 -1.33 4.55
CA ALA A 108 12.54 -0.94 5.93
C ALA A 108 11.72 0.36 5.96
N HIS A 109 10.62 0.31 6.71
CA HIS A 109 9.71 1.43 6.80
C HIS A 109 10.33 2.54 7.66
N THR A 110 10.21 3.79 7.22
CA THR A 110 10.70 4.98 7.94
C THR A 110 9.50 5.88 8.22
N PRO A 111 9.17 6.18 9.50
CA PRO A 111 8.01 7.01 9.82
C PRO A 111 8.00 8.35 9.07
N GLY A 112 6.88 8.68 8.42
CA GLY A 112 6.75 9.89 7.60
C GLY A 112 7.55 9.90 6.29
N LEU A 113 8.19 8.79 5.93
CA LEU A 113 8.84 8.56 4.66
C LEU A 113 8.45 7.17 4.14
N ILE A 114 7.31 7.12 3.44
CA ILE A 114 7.06 6.01 2.53
C ILE A 114 7.86 6.25 1.26
N HIS A 115 8.69 5.26 0.92
CA HIS A 115 9.49 5.27 -0.29
C HIS A 115 8.59 5.55 -1.49
N ALA A 116 9.07 6.42 -2.38
CA ALA A 116 8.32 6.83 -3.57
C ALA A 116 7.66 5.63 -4.21
N PHE A 117 6.33 5.60 -4.19
CA PHE A 117 5.46 4.52 -4.65
C PHE A 117 5.72 4.19 -6.11
N PRO A 118 6.23 3.01 -6.48
CA PRO A 118 6.33 2.59 -7.88
C PRO A 118 5.39 1.39 -8.20
N LEU A 119 4.53 1.57 -9.20
CA LEU A 119 4.04 0.70 -10.27
C LEU A 119 5.20 -0.13 -10.81
N ARG A 120 5.70 -1.12 -10.06
CA ARG A 120 6.81 -1.99 -10.53
C ARG A 120 8.00 -1.18 -11.13
N ALA A 121 8.98 -0.63 -10.40
CA ALA A 121 10.26 -1.33 -10.18
C ALA A 121 11.20 -0.60 -9.20
N ALA A 122 11.74 -1.31 -8.21
CA ALA A 122 13.05 -0.99 -7.63
C ALA A 122 13.81 -2.31 -7.43
N GLN A 123 14.71 -2.60 -8.37
CA GLN A 123 15.63 -3.76 -8.39
C GLN A 123 16.68 -3.67 -7.26
N ARG A 124 17.33 -4.81 -6.96
CA ARG A 124 18.73 -4.84 -6.51
C ARG A 124 19.56 -5.30 -7.68
N GLY A 125 20.70 -4.67 -7.92
CA GLY A 125 21.47 -4.92 -9.13
C GLY A 125 22.40 -6.12 -9.01
N PRO A 126 23.16 -6.44 -10.07
CA PRO A 126 24.05 -7.60 -10.13
C PRO A 126 25.07 -7.74 -8.98
N HIS A 127 25.37 -6.66 -8.26
CA HIS A 127 26.27 -6.60 -7.10
C HIS A 127 25.54 -6.57 -5.75
N ARG A 128 24.23 -6.88 -5.72
CA ARG A 128 23.34 -6.82 -4.53
C ARG A 128 23.21 -5.44 -3.91
N LEU A 129 23.60 -4.40 -4.64
CA LEU A 129 23.39 -3.02 -4.23
C LEU A 129 21.94 -2.61 -4.54
N PRO A 130 21.31 -1.76 -3.71
CA PRO A 130 20.04 -1.13 -4.04
C PRO A 130 20.13 -0.45 -5.41
N VAL A 131 19.06 -0.47 -6.23
CA VAL A 131 19.06 0.26 -7.50
C VAL A 131 18.05 1.39 -7.53
N VAL A 132 18.35 2.35 -8.37
CA VAL A 132 17.46 3.39 -8.86
C VAL A 132 17.34 3.26 -10.38
N ILE A 133 16.19 3.63 -10.95
CA ILE A 133 15.99 3.67 -12.40
C ILE A 133 16.08 5.12 -12.83
N ASP A 134 17.01 5.46 -13.73
CA ASP A 134 17.15 6.83 -14.23
C ASP A 134 16.06 7.22 -15.24
N ARG A 135 15.99 8.50 -15.60
CA ARG A 135 15.00 9.04 -16.56
C ARG A 135 15.04 8.40 -17.96
N SER A 136 16.08 7.64 -18.30
CA SER A 136 16.18 6.89 -19.56
C SER A 136 15.69 5.45 -19.43
N GLY A 137 15.16 5.07 -18.26
CA GLY A 137 14.76 3.70 -17.94
C GLY A 137 15.94 2.78 -17.62
N ARG A 138 17.14 3.32 -17.40
CA ARG A 138 18.33 2.52 -17.13
C ARG A 138 18.48 2.27 -15.62
N LEU A 139 18.74 1.01 -15.30
CA LEU A 139 18.97 0.53 -13.94
C LEU A 139 20.38 0.90 -13.45
N LEU A 140 20.44 1.56 -12.30
CA LEU A 140 21.67 2.05 -11.69
C LEU A 140 21.76 1.53 -10.26
N GLU A 141 22.75 0.69 -9.99
CA GLU A 141 23.09 0.31 -8.62
C GLU A 141 23.61 1.53 -7.88
N PHE A 142 23.33 1.67 -6.58
CA PHE A 142 23.94 2.73 -5.80
C PHE A 142 24.61 2.22 -4.53
N ASN A 143 25.77 2.79 -4.24
CA ASN A 143 26.39 2.66 -2.93
C ASN A 143 25.59 3.47 -1.90
N PRO A 144 25.36 2.91 -0.69
CA PRO A 144 24.79 3.67 0.42
C PRO A 144 25.58 4.96 0.71
N PRO A 145 24.97 5.95 1.40
CA PRO A 145 25.64 7.19 1.74
C PRO A 145 26.95 6.93 2.50
N ASP A 146 28.06 7.47 1.99
CA ASP A 146 29.36 7.44 2.64
C ASP A 146 29.69 8.85 3.16
N PRO A 147 29.72 9.07 4.49
CA PRO A 147 29.97 10.38 5.09
C PRO A 147 31.41 10.87 4.91
N THR A 148 32.32 10.02 4.43
CA THR A 148 33.73 10.37 4.18
C THR A 148 33.95 10.93 2.77
N LEU A 149 32.99 10.74 1.86
CA LEU A 149 33.05 11.23 0.48
C LEU A 149 32.43 12.62 0.36
N LYS A 150 33.11 13.51 -0.37
CA LYS A 150 32.54 14.80 -0.79
C LYS A 150 31.63 14.59 -1.99
N ALA A 151 30.45 15.19 -1.97
CA ALA A 151 29.52 15.18 -3.09
C ALA A 151 30.01 16.16 -4.16
N LEU A 152 30.59 15.65 -5.26
CA LEU A 152 31.13 16.46 -6.35
C LEU A 152 30.30 16.27 -7.62
N VAL A 153 30.08 17.35 -8.36
CA VAL A 153 29.43 17.34 -9.69
C VAL A 153 30.21 18.15 -10.72
N ARG A 154 29.97 17.89 -12.00
CA ARG A 154 30.45 18.74 -13.10
C ARG A 154 29.44 19.82 -13.45
N ASP A 155 29.92 21.04 -13.65
CA ASP A 155 29.14 22.09 -14.29
C ASP A 155 29.15 21.95 -15.84
N PRO A 156 28.32 22.70 -16.61
CA PRO A 156 28.33 22.67 -18.07
C PRO A 156 29.67 22.94 -18.75
N SER A 157 30.63 23.54 -18.04
CA SER A 157 31.99 23.77 -18.56
C SER A 157 32.94 22.60 -18.29
N GLY A 158 32.48 21.57 -17.56
CA GLY A 158 33.25 20.41 -17.14
C GLY A 158 34.05 20.62 -15.85
N LYS A 159 33.93 21.79 -15.21
CA LYS A 159 34.61 22.10 -13.95
C LYS A 159 33.97 21.33 -12.80
N LEU A 160 34.80 20.82 -11.89
CA LEU A 160 34.34 20.16 -10.67
C LEU A 160 33.88 21.19 -9.64
N VAL A 161 32.71 20.94 -9.05
CA VAL A 161 32.11 21.76 -8.00
C VAL A 161 31.62 20.86 -6.89
N GLU A 162 31.93 21.22 -5.64
CA GLU A 162 31.44 20.52 -4.45
C GLU A 162 30.02 20.99 -4.12
N ILE A 163 29.12 20.06 -3.85
CA ILE A 163 27.79 20.34 -3.35
C ILE A 163 27.90 20.47 -1.83
N ALA A 164 27.80 21.70 -1.35
CA ALA A 164 27.81 22.01 0.09
C ALA A 164 26.41 21.93 0.69
N HIS A 165 25.41 22.36 -0.08
CA HIS A 165 24.02 22.39 0.33
C HIS A 165 23.11 21.95 -0.81
N ALA A 166 21.95 21.41 -0.46
CA ALA A 166 20.88 21.08 -1.39
C ALA A 166 19.58 21.65 -0.85
N ARG A 167 18.78 22.26 -1.74
CA ARG A 167 17.43 22.71 -1.41
C ARG A 167 16.49 22.33 -2.52
N LEU A 168 15.21 22.17 -2.20
CA LEU A 168 14.20 21.89 -3.21
C LEU A 168 13.62 23.21 -3.73
N GLU A 169 13.60 23.38 -5.04
CA GLU A 169 12.91 24.47 -5.72
C GLU A 169 12.10 23.87 -6.87
N ASN A 170 10.76 24.00 -6.83
CA ASN A 170 9.84 23.38 -7.79
C ASN A 170 10.05 21.85 -7.95
N GLY A 171 10.30 21.14 -6.84
CA GLY A 171 10.49 19.68 -6.83
C GLY A 171 11.81 19.21 -7.45
N ARG A 172 12.74 20.12 -7.76
CA ARG A 172 14.09 19.79 -8.23
C ARG A 172 15.11 20.11 -7.14
N PRO A 173 16.10 19.23 -6.90
CA PRO A 173 17.23 19.56 -6.05
C PRO A 173 18.07 20.66 -6.72
N ILE A 174 18.02 21.85 -6.15
CA ILE A 174 18.96 22.93 -6.43
C ILE A 174 20.20 22.68 -5.61
N LEU A 175 21.27 22.32 -6.30
CA LEU A 175 22.57 22.08 -5.71
C LEU A 175 23.28 23.42 -5.53
N VAL A 176 23.94 23.60 -4.39
CA VAL A 176 24.58 24.86 -4.01
C VAL A 176 26.02 24.57 -3.59
N ASP A 177 26.96 25.37 -4.10
CA ASP A 177 28.38 25.25 -3.78
C ASP A 177 28.74 25.82 -2.41
N VAL A 178 30.01 25.65 -2.01
CA VAL A 178 30.53 26.10 -0.71
C VAL A 178 30.51 27.63 -0.56
N GLU A 179 30.44 28.37 -1.67
CA GLU A 179 30.29 29.82 -1.70
C GLU A 179 28.81 30.28 -1.71
N GLY A 180 27.85 29.35 -1.67
CA GLY A 180 26.42 29.63 -1.62
C GLY A 180 25.77 29.88 -2.99
N LYS A 181 26.47 29.59 -4.10
CA LYS A 181 25.98 29.78 -5.47
C LYS A 181 25.35 28.50 -6.01
N VAL A 182 24.27 28.67 -6.80
CA VAL A 182 23.60 27.56 -7.47
C VAL A 182 24.53 26.90 -8.50
N ILE A 183 24.69 25.60 -8.37
CA ILE A 183 25.42 24.74 -9.29
C ILE A 183 24.47 24.35 -10.41
N GLN A 184 24.77 24.79 -11.63
CA GLN A 184 24.18 24.19 -12.83
C GLN A 184 24.90 22.86 -13.02
N ALA A 185 24.34 21.75 -12.54
CA ALA A 185 25.01 20.45 -12.65
C ALA A 185 24.67 19.76 -13.97
N GLN A 186 25.59 18.94 -14.46
CA GLN A 186 25.30 18.05 -15.58
C GLN A 186 24.35 16.93 -15.11
N HIS A 187 23.21 16.79 -15.78
CA HIS A 187 22.19 15.77 -15.48
C HIS A 187 22.24 14.57 -16.44
N THR A 188 23.07 14.66 -17.48
CA THR A 188 23.23 13.59 -18.48
C THR A 188 24.56 12.89 -18.25
N PRO A 189 24.55 11.60 -17.87
CA PRO A 189 25.72 10.75 -17.76
C PRO A 189 26.60 10.81 -18.99
N THR A 190 27.89 11.13 -18.81
CA THR A 190 28.86 10.99 -19.90
C THR A 190 29.32 9.54 -19.85
N ALA A 191 28.75 8.67 -20.67
CA ALA A 191 28.95 7.22 -20.61
C ALA A 191 30.43 6.83 -20.40
N THR A 192 30.80 6.38 -19.20
CA THR A 192 32.13 5.82 -18.91
C THR A 192 32.02 4.45 -18.25
N ARG A 193 32.66 3.48 -18.89
CA ARG A 193 32.73 2.05 -18.51
C ARG A 193 33.37 1.87 -17.13
N ALA A 194 32.78 1.05 -16.26
CA ALA A 194 33.51 0.54 -15.09
C ALA A 194 34.62 -0.42 -15.57
N ALA A 195 35.85 -0.24 -15.08
CA ALA A 195 36.97 -1.11 -15.40
C ALA A 195 36.76 -2.52 -14.82
N LYS A 196 37.14 -3.55 -15.58
CA LYS A 196 37.07 -4.97 -15.19
C LYS A 196 37.69 -5.21 -13.81
N ALA A 197 36.89 -5.45 -12.78
CA ALA A 197 37.38 -6.04 -11.54
C ALA A 197 37.70 -7.52 -11.81
N THR A 198 38.96 -7.90 -11.62
CA THR A 198 39.40 -9.31 -11.72
C THR A 198 39.13 -9.98 -10.37
N PRO A 199 38.37 -11.08 -10.29
CA PRO A 199 38.12 -11.75 -9.01
C PRO A 199 39.40 -12.29 -8.36
N PRO A 200 39.51 -12.31 -7.01
CA PRO A 200 40.59 -12.98 -6.30
C PRO A 200 40.67 -14.48 -6.64
N ALA A 201 41.89 -15.02 -6.63
CA ALA A 201 42.28 -16.27 -7.28
C ALA A 201 41.73 -17.59 -6.72
N GLU A 202 40.67 -17.59 -5.91
CA GLU A 202 40.21 -18.81 -5.21
C GLU A 202 38.91 -19.46 -5.73
N GLN A 203 38.25 -18.88 -6.76
CA GLN A 203 37.06 -19.49 -7.39
C GLN A 203 37.34 -20.20 -8.72
N LYS A 204 38.43 -20.98 -8.79
CA LYS A 204 38.77 -21.74 -10.00
C LYS A 204 38.06 -23.10 -10.02
N ARG A 205 36.73 -23.14 -9.94
CA ARG A 205 35.93 -24.34 -10.22
C ARG A 205 34.43 -24.07 -10.37
N MET A 206 34.04 -23.34 -11.42
CA MET A 206 32.74 -23.50 -12.08
C MET A 206 32.85 -23.02 -13.53
N LYS A 207 33.00 -23.98 -14.45
CA LYS A 207 32.89 -23.75 -15.89
C LYS A 207 31.41 -23.72 -16.24
N ASN A 208 30.83 -22.53 -16.31
CA ASN A 208 29.79 -22.08 -17.23
C ASN A 208 29.52 -20.62 -16.91
N ALA A 209 30.25 -19.74 -17.61
CA ALA A 209 30.17 -18.30 -17.45
C ALA A 209 28.79 -17.81 -17.90
N PHE A 210 27.95 -17.39 -16.94
CA PHE A 210 26.90 -16.42 -17.20
C PHE A 210 27.57 -15.17 -17.76
N MET A 211 27.11 -14.75 -18.94
CA MET A 211 27.50 -13.50 -19.55
C MET A 211 27.05 -12.37 -18.60
N VAL A 212 27.99 -11.77 -17.88
CA VAL A 212 27.76 -10.62 -16.99
C VAL A 212 27.16 -9.50 -17.85
N ARG A 213 25.85 -9.23 -17.68
CA ARG A 213 25.21 -8.03 -18.23
C ARG A 213 25.71 -6.83 -17.43
N GLU A 214 26.11 -5.79 -18.16
CA GLU A 214 26.68 -4.55 -17.64
C GLU A 214 25.75 -3.87 -16.63
N SER A 215 26.28 -3.38 -15.50
CA SER A 215 25.58 -2.50 -14.56
C SER A 215 26.43 -1.27 -14.22
N PHE A 216 25.76 -0.14 -13.99
CA PHE A 216 26.39 1.12 -13.59
C PHE A 216 26.18 1.31 -12.09
N VAL A 217 27.25 1.58 -11.34
CA VAL A 217 27.19 1.90 -9.91
C VAL A 217 27.32 3.42 -9.73
N VAL A 218 26.39 4.02 -9.01
CA VAL A 218 26.34 5.44 -8.63
C VAL A 218 26.53 5.60 -7.13
N GLN A 219 26.91 6.78 -6.66
CA GLN A 219 27.04 7.07 -5.24
C GLN A 219 25.80 7.84 -4.76
N LYS A 220 25.11 7.33 -3.74
CA LYS A 220 24.08 8.11 -3.03
C LYS A 220 24.77 9.05 -2.05
N PHE A 221 24.36 10.30 -2.04
CA PHE A 221 24.69 11.30 -1.03
C PHE A 221 23.42 11.73 -0.33
N LEU A 222 23.55 12.10 0.95
CA LEU A 222 22.48 12.72 1.72
C LEU A 222 22.95 14.12 2.10
N ILE A 223 22.39 15.14 1.44
CA ILE A 223 22.80 16.54 1.60
C ILE A 223 21.57 17.30 2.06
N ASP A 224 21.64 17.91 3.24
CA ASP A 224 20.51 18.58 3.89
C ASP A 224 19.23 17.70 3.95
N GLY A 225 19.42 16.40 4.15
CA GLY A 225 18.33 15.40 4.20
C GLY A 225 17.76 14.99 2.85
N ILE A 226 18.26 15.54 1.74
CA ILE A 226 17.81 15.22 0.37
C ILE A 226 18.74 14.15 -0.22
N PRO A 227 18.20 13.00 -0.69
CA PRO A 227 18.99 11.99 -1.36
C PRO A 227 19.36 12.45 -2.79
N ILE A 228 20.66 12.53 -3.08
CA ILE A 228 21.20 12.88 -4.40
C ILE A 228 22.01 11.70 -4.93
N PHE A 229 21.71 11.24 -6.13
CA PHE A 229 22.42 10.13 -6.77
C PHE A 229 23.38 10.66 -7.83
N ILE A 230 24.68 10.37 -7.68
CA ILE A 230 25.74 10.89 -8.54
C ILE A 230 26.47 9.73 -9.22
N ASP A 231 26.55 9.75 -10.54
CA ASP A 231 27.23 8.71 -11.33
C ASP A 231 28.77 8.88 -11.34
N PRO A 232 29.53 7.89 -11.85
CA PRO A 232 31.00 7.99 -11.94
C PRO A 232 31.52 9.12 -12.84
N SER A 233 30.68 9.67 -13.73
CA SER A 233 31.02 10.84 -14.55
C SER A 233 30.81 12.17 -13.81
N LEU A 234 30.26 12.10 -12.59
CA LEU A 234 29.88 13.21 -11.70
C LEU A 234 28.64 13.97 -12.18
N ALA A 235 27.65 13.24 -12.72
CA ALA A 235 26.32 13.72 -13.11
C ALA A 235 25.20 13.23 -12.17
N VAL A 236 24.08 13.96 -12.09
CA VAL A 236 22.94 13.71 -11.16
C VAL A 236 21.80 12.86 -11.79
N ILE A 237 21.06 12.04 -11.01
CA ILE A 237 20.07 11.00 -11.44
C ILE A 237 18.67 11.08 -10.69
N ASP A 238 17.51 10.68 -11.29
CA ASP A 238 16.08 10.76 -10.77
C ASP A 238 15.18 9.44 -10.91
N VAL A 239 14.03 9.18 -10.17
CA VAL A 239 13.21 7.86 -10.02
C VAL A 239 11.59 7.86 -9.96
N GLU A 240 10.81 6.71 -9.90
CA GLU A 240 9.34 6.40 -10.39
C GLU A 240 8.05 6.11 -9.43
N GLN A 241 6.77 5.83 -9.96
CA GLN A 241 5.27 5.95 -9.53
C GLN A 241 4.29 4.69 -9.46
N GLY A 242 3.10 4.55 -8.69
CA GLY A 242 2.02 3.43 -8.33
C GLY A 242 0.51 3.28 -8.95
N GLN A 243 -0.20 2.06 -9.00
CA GLN A 243 -1.32 1.54 -9.95
C GLN A 243 -2.78 1.22 -9.45
N ALA A 244 -3.84 1.38 -10.30
CA ALA A 244 -5.21 0.79 -10.14
C ALA A 244 -5.47 -0.34 -11.18
N ASP A 245 -6.24 -1.40 -10.88
CA ASP A 245 -6.69 -2.46 -11.81
C ASP A 245 -5.85 -2.71 -13.08
N GLY A 246 -4.90 -3.64 -13.02
CA GLY A 246 -4.05 -3.96 -14.15
C GLY A 246 -3.15 -2.78 -14.55
N SER A 247 -3.63 -1.91 -15.45
CA SER A 247 -2.96 -0.68 -15.86
C SER A 247 -3.78 0.59 -15.63
N GLY A 248 -5.01 0.51 -15.10
CA GLY A 248 -5.86 1.66 -14.87
C GLY A 248 -5.27 2.68 -13.89
N VAL A 249 -5.73 3.92 -13.99
CA VAL A 249 -5.39 4.99 -13.06
C VAL A 249 -6.69 5.66 -12.61
N LEU A 250 -6.81 5.92 -11.31
CA LEU A 250 -7.94 6.62 -10.72
C LEU A 250 -7.52 8.04 -10.31
N GLU A 251 -8.44 8.99 -10.46
CA GLU A 251 -8.26 10.38 -10.08
C GLU A 251 -9.52 10.91 -9.39
N ALA A 252 -9.32 11.65 -8.30
CA ALA A 252 -10.38 12.31 -7.55
C ALA A 252 -10.91 13.57 -8.27
N GLN A 253 -12.17 13.91 -8.01
CA GLN A 253 -12.92 15.03 -8.60
C GLN A 253 -12.49 16.44 -8.10
N THR A 254 -11.33 16.58 -7.44
CA THR A 254 -10.96 17.81 -6.71
C THR A 254 -10.76 19.02 -7.62
N ALA A 255 -11.14 20.23 -7.14
CA ALA A 255 -11.21 21.48 -7.89
C ALA A 255 -9.87 22.03 -8.47
N ALA A 256 -8.74 21.38 -8.22
CA ALA A 256 -7.41 21.78 -8.67
C ALA A 256 -6.82 20.79 -9.69
N ASN A 257 -7.58 20.45 -10.75
CA ASN A 257 -7.22 19.46 -11.78
C ASN A 257 -7.06 18.02 -11.26
N GLY A 258 -7.90 17.62 -10.29
CA GLY A 258 -7.93 16.27 -9.74
C GLY A 258 -6.69 15.87 -8.92
N SER A 259 -6.81 14.78 -8.16
CA SER A 259 -5.68 14.13 -7.49
C SER A 259 -5.64 12.68 -7.94
N LEU A 260 -4.52 12.25 -8.54
CA LEU A 260 -4.27 10.83 -8.77
C LEU A 260 -4.37 10.05 -7.45
N VAL A 261 -4.76 8.79 -7.54
CA VAL A 261 -4.76 7.85 -6.43
C VAL A 261 -3.43 7.10 -6.40
N TYR A 262 -2.79 7.08 -5.25
CA TYR A 262 -1.51 6.43 -4.97
C TYR A 262 -1.74 5.18 -4.11
N TYR A 263 -0.96 4.13 -4.35
CA TYR A 263 -1.19 2.84 -3.71
C TYR A 263 0.04 2.35 -2.96
N ALA A 264 -0.16 1.93 -1.70
CA ALA A 264 0.86 1.32 -0.86
C ALA A 264 0.61 -0.17 -0.69
N THR A 265 1.69 -0.91 -0.48
CA THR A 265 1.60 -2.30 -0.05
C THR A 265 2.66 -2.59 1.00
N MET A 266 2.23 -3.15 2.11
CA MET A 266 3.01 -3.29 3.33
C MET A 266 2.75 -4.66 3.94
N VAL A 267 3.74 -5.20 4.63
CA VAL A 267 3.57 -6.43 5.42
C VAL A 267 4.19 -6.25 6.81
N ASN A 268 3.64 -6.91 7.82
CA ASN A 268 4.22 -6.85 9.16
C ASN A 268 5.49 -7.70 9.28
N ASP A 269 6.21 -7.52 10.38
CA ASP A 269 7.43 -8.26 10.70
C ASP A 269 7.22 -9.78 10.80
N VAL A 270 6.10 -10.26 11.34
CA VAL A 270 5.77 -11.70 11.35
C VAL A 270 5.72 -12.26 9.93
N TYR A 271 5.00 -11.60 9.00
CA TYR A 271 4.98 -12.00 7.60
C TYR A 271 6.39 -11.98 7.00
N ALA A 272 7.14 -10.90 7.22
CA ALA A 272 8.47 -10.72 6.62
C ALA A 272 9.46 -11.82 7.03
N TYR A 273 9.49 -12.16 8.32
CA TYR A 273 10.37 -13.22 8.84
C TYR A 273 9.85 -14.62 8.51
N PHE A 274 8.53 -14.83 8.47
CA PHE A 274 7.95 -16.09 8.01
C PHE A 274 8.34 -16.37 6.55
N LEU A 275 8.14 -15.39 5.66
CA LEU A 275 8.51 -15.50 4.24
C LEU A 275 10.00 -15.81 4.09
N THR A 276 10.86 -15.05 4.80
CA THR A 276 12.31 -15.23 4.75
C THR A 276 12.69 -16.66 5.16
N GLY A 277 12.23 -17.11 6.33
CA GLY A 277 12.54 -18.46 6.80
C GLY A 277 11.93 -19.56 5.93
N ALA A 278 10.76 -19.36 5.36
CA ALA A 278 10.12 -20.31 4.44
C ALA A 278 10.90 -20.44 3.12
N LYS A 279 11.36 -19.33 2.55
CA LYS A 279 12.16 -19.32 1.30
C LYS A 279 13.57 -19.86 1.52
N ASP A 280 14.13 -19.69 2.71
CA ASP A 280 15.42 -20.26 3.11
C ASP A 280 15.34 -21.76 3.46
N GLY A 281 14.13 -22.32 3.50
CA GLY A 281 13.88 -23.71 3.93
C GLY A 281 14.09 -23.93 5.43
N ALA A 282 14.24 -22.86 6.22
CA ALA A 282 14.43 -22.90 7.67
C ALA A 282 13.10 -23.02 8.44
N ILE A 283 12.00 -22.55 7.83
CA ILE A 283 10.64 -22.70 8.35
C ILE A 283 9.86 -23.63 7.42
N THR A 284 9.34 -24.71 8.00
CA THR A 284 8.41 -25.64 7.34
C THR A 284 7.18 -25.77 8.21
N THR A 285 6.00 -25.38 7.69
CA THR A 285 4.72 -25.52 8.40
C THR A 285 4.02 -26.80 7.95
N ILE A 286 3.38 -26.75 6.79
CA ILE A 286 2.81 -27.87 6.02
C ILE A 286 3.53 -27.90 4.65
N THR A 287 3.43 -28.97 3.86
CA THR A 287 4.00 -28.98 2.50
C THR A 287 2.86 -28.99 1.46
N PRO A 288 2.77 -27.98 0.56
CA PRO A 288 3.57 -26.75 0.53
C PRO A 288 3.34 -25.91 1.79
N ASN A 289 4.32 -25.04 2.12
CA ASN A 289 4.20 -24.13 3.27
C ASN A 289 2.87 -23.40 3.20
N GLN A 290 2.28 -23.14 4.36
CA GLN A 290 1.07 -22.35 4.55
C GLN A 290 1.40 -21.18 5.49
N PHE A 291 0.69 -20.05 5.33
CA PHE A 291 0.83 -18.94 6.27
C PHE A 291 0.59 -19.42 7.72
N PRO A 292 1.26 -18.82 8.72
CA PRO A 292 1.20 -19.30 10.09
C PRO A 292 -0.22 -19.15 10.64
N THR A 293 -0.77 -20.23 11.20
CA THR A 293 -2.12 -20.25 11.81
C THR A 293 -2.12 -20.80 13.24
N THR A 294 -1.00 -21.37 13.69
CA THR A 294 -0.88 -21.96 15.02
C THR A 294 0.24 -21.30 15.83
N LEU A 295 0.19 -21.50 17.15
CA LEU A 295 1.27 -21.06 18.04
C LEU A 295 2.61 -21.75 17.69
N ALA A 296 2.58 -22.97 17.16
CA ALA A 296 3.79 -23.67 16.73
C ALA A 296 4.43 -23.01 15.50
N ASP A 297 3.62 -22.60 14.52
CA ASP A 297 4.11 -21.87 13.34
C ASP A 297 4.70 -20.52 13.76
N LEU A 298 4.00 -19.77 14.61
CA LEU A 298 4.47 -18.51 15.15
C LEU A 298 5.79 -18.65 15.92
N ASN A 299 5.90 -19.66 16.79
CA ASN A 299 7.13 -19.92 17.54
C ASN A 299 8.31 -20.24 16.62
N SER A 300 8.06 -20.90 15.48
CA SER A 300 9.09 -21.15 14.46
C SER A 300 9.57 -19.85 13.82
N THR A 301 8.65 -18.94 13.50
CA THR A 301 8.98 -17.59 13.00
C THR A 301 9.74 -16.75 14.04
N ILE A 302 9.33 -16.79 15.31
CA ILE A 302 10.01 -16.11 16.43
C ILE A 302 11.44 -16.63 16.59
N ALA A 303 11.61 -17.96 16.60
CA ALA A 303 12.93 -18.59 16.71
C ALA A 303 13.84 -18.22 15.54
N PHE A 304 13.30 -18.22 14.30
CA PHE A 304 14.01 -17.79 13.11
C PHE A 304 14.44 -16.32 13.21
N ALA A 305 13.54 -15.42 13.63
CA ALA A 305 13.85 -14.01 13.76
C ALA A 305 14.95 -13.72 14.79
N MET A 306 14.88 -14.37 15.95
CA MET A 306 15.92 -14.26 16.99
C MET A 306 17.27 -14.80 16.53
N ALA A 307 17.28 -15.92 15.77
CA ALA A 307 18.50 -16.46 15.17
C ALA A 307 19.14 -15.49 14.17
N HIS A 308 18.37 -14.56 13.61
CA HIS A 308 18.80 -13.53 12.66
C HIS A 308 18.84 -12.12 13.27
N GLY A 309 19.10 -12.04 14.58
CA GLY A 309 19.50 -10.80 15.24
C GLY A 309 18.37 -9.93 15.79
N LYS A 310 17.11 -10.36 15.72
CA LYS A 310 16.02 -9.67 16.46
C LYS A 310 16.14 -9.92 17.97
N PRO A 311 15.75 -8.95 18.82
CA PRO A 311 15.75 -9.11 20.28
C PRO A 311 14.68 -10.11 20.74
N ASN A 312 14.64 -10.39 22.04
CA ASN A 312 13.55 -11.15 22.66
C ASN A 312 12.71 -10.21 23.56
N PRO A 313 11.40 -10.01 23.28
CA PRO A 313 10.64 -10.55 22.14
C PRO A 313 11.03 -9.88 20.81
N PRO A 314 10.91 -10.58 19.66
CA PRO A 314 11.35 -10.06 18.36
C PRO A 314 10.32 -9.15 17.67
N PHE A 315 9.03 -9.29 18.02
CA PHE A 315 7.90 -8.61 17.41
C PHE A 315 7.06 -7.93 18.51
N PRO A 316 6.52 -6.72 18.29
CA PRO A 316 5.65 -6.06 19.25
C PRO A 316 4.30 -6.80 19.39
N ASP A 317 3.74 -7.31 18.30
CA ASP A 317 2.46 -8.03 18.27
C ASP A 317 2.54 -9.37 17.53
N PRO A 318 3.18 -10.39 18.14
CA PRO A 318 3.31 -11.68 17.48
C PRO A 318 1.95 -12.38 17.25
N ASN A 319 0.93 -12.06 18.05
CA ASN A 319 -0.42 -12.62 17.95
C ASN A 319 -1.26 -12.05 16.80
N ALA A 320 -0.84 -10.95 16.15
CA ALA A 320 -1.46 -10.50 14.90
C ALA A 320 -1.26 -11.53 13.76
N LEU A 321 -0.26 -12.41 13.87
CA LEU A 321 0.21 -13.33 12.83
C LEU A 321 0.66 -12.59 11.56
N ALA A 322 0.63 -13.24 10.39
CA ALA A 322 1.11 -12.64 9.15
C ALA A 322 0.05 -11.70 8.60
N ILE A 323 0.42 -10.42 8.42
CA ILE A 323 -0.47 -9.36 7.90
C ILE A 323 0.09 -8.77 6.62
N GLU A 324 -0.78 -8.60 5.62
CA GLU A 324 -0.55 -7.90 4.37
C GLU A 324 -1.60 -6.77 4.25
N VAL A 325 -1.13 -5.56 3.95
CA VAL A 325 -1.97 -4.37 3.82
C VAL A 325 -1.75 -3.78 2.44
N LYS A 326 -2.85 -3.44 1.76
CA LYS A 326 -2.82 -2.60 0.56
C LYS A 326 -3.65 -1.37 0.84
N SER A 327 -3.16 -0.17 0.56
CA SER A 327 -3.90 1.08 0.83
C SER A 327 -3.85 2.05 -0.34
N SER A 328 -4.88 2.87 -0.49
CA SER A 328 -5.06 3.84 -1.56
C SER A 328 -5.21 5.24 -0.98
N TRP A 329 -4.61 6.23 -1.64
CA TRP A 329 -4.34 7.54 -1.08
C TRP A 329 -4.51 8.66 -2.11
N VAL A 330 -5.00 9.82 -1.69
CA VAL A 330 -5.02 11.04 -2.52
C VAL A 330 -4.18 12.13 -1.87
N VAL A 331 -3.79 13.16 -2.63
CA VAL A 331 -3.16 14.34 -2.06
C VAL A 331 -4.13 15.04 -1.11
N ALA A 332 -3.68 15.29 0.12
CA ALA A 332 -4.49 15.90 1.17
C ALA A 332 -4.85 17.37 0.87
N ALA A 333 -3.96 18.08 0.19
CA ALA A 333 -4.14 19.48 -0.15
C ALA A 333 -5.38 19.67 -1.06
N GLY A 334 -6.31 20.51 -0.63
CA GLY A 334 -7.54 20.80 -1.38
C GLY A 334 -8.75 19.93 -1.03
N LEU A 335 -8.61 18.96 -0.12
CA LEU A 335 -9.76 18.22 0.41
C LEU A 335 -10.63 19.11 1.32
N PRO A 336 -11.96 19.17 1.11
CA PRO A 336 -12.84 20.07 1.87
C PRO A 336 -13.00 19.69 3.35
N ASN A 337 -12.69 18.44 3.71
CA ASN A 337 -12.88 17.86 5.04
C ASN A 337 -11.64 17.08 5.49
N LEU A 338 -10.43 17.60 5.25
CA LEU A 338 -9.17 16.91 5.55
C LEU A 338 -9.10 16.30 6.96
N SER A 339 -9.70 16.93 7.97
CA SER A 339 -9.71 16.42 9.35
C SER A 339 -10.48 15.11 9.55
N SER A 340 -11.25 14.64 8.56
CA SER A 340 -11.91 13.33 8.62
C SER A 340 -11.03 12.19 8.11
N TYR A 341 -9.88 12.49 7.51
CA TYR A 341 -9.01 11.51 6.89
C TYR A 341 -7.86 11.11 7.83
N ILE A 342 -7.52 9.83 7.80
CA ILE A 342 -6.20 9.35 8.22
C ILE A 342 -5.18 9.88 7.22
N THR A 343 -4.08 10.45 7.70
CA THR A 343 -3.08 11.09 6.85
C THR A 343 -1.67 10.62 7.16
N MET A 344 -0.81 10.66 6.15
CA MET A 344 0.61 10.37 6.28
C MET A 344 1.41 11.24 5.33
N THR A 345 2.71 11.37 5.58
CA THR A 345 3.62 12.04 4.64
C THR A 345 4.23 11.02 3.70
N ALA A 346 4.20 11.27 2.40
CA ALA A 346 4.80 10.40 1.40
C ALA A 346 5.44 11.19 0.27
N THR A 347 6.42 10.58 -0.39
CA THR A 347 6.98 11.13 -1.63
C THR A 347 6.19 10.58 -2.79
N ILE A 348 5.50 11.47 -3.50
CA ILE A 348 4.78 11.15 -4.71
C ILE A 348 5.46 11.77 -5.93
N PRO A 349 5.43 11.09 -7.06
CA PRO A 349 5.95 11.62 -8.31
C PRO A 349 5.02 12.64 -9.01
N THR A 350 5.60 13.51 -9.84
CA THR A 350 4.92 14.66 -10.51
C THR A 350 4.88 14.49 -12.02
N TYR A 351 3.92 15.14 -12.68
CA TYR A 351 3.67 15.00 -14.11
C TYR A 351 3.62 16.33 -14.87
N ASN A 352 4.08 16.32 -16.12
CA ASN A 352 3.81 17.38 -17.07
C ASN A 352 2.40 17.18 -17.65
N GLN A 353 1.47 18.03 -17.24
CA GLN A 353 0.06 17.95 -17.61
C GLN A 353 -0.30 18.81 -18.83
N THR A 354 0.70 19.34 -19.58
CA THR A 354 0.43 20.23 -20.73
C THR A 354 -0.31 19.53 -21.88
N ASN A 355 -0.12 18.23 -22.05
CA ASN A 355 -0.88 17.42 -22.99
C ASN A 355 -2.02 16.70 -22.24
N PRO A 356 -3.30 16.98 -22.55
CA PRO A 356 -4.43 16.37 -21.86
C PRO A 356 -4.56 14.86 -22.10
N ASN A 357 -3.82 14.29 -23.04
CA ASN A 357 -3.88 12.85 -23.38
C ASN A 357 -2.63 12.07 -22.97
N LEU A 358 -1.58 12.76 -22.52
CA LEU A 358 -0.31 12.14 -22.14
C LEU A 358 0.40 12.97 -21.07
N TRP A 359 0.45 12.46 -19.86
CA TRP A 359 1.20 13.06 -18.77
C TRP A 359 2.52 12.34 -18.58
N THR A 360 3.63 13.06 -18.75
CA THR A 360 4.97 12.50 -18.63
C THR A 360 5.60 12.84 -17.29
N PRO A 361 6.35 11.92 -16.63
CA PRO A 361 6.99 12.21 -15.36
C PRO A 361 7.93 13.43 -15.43
N THR A 362 7.93 14.25 -14.38
CA THR A 362 8.77 15.46 -14.30
C THR A 362 9.68 15.50 -13.08
N GLY A 363 9.44 14.64 -12.10
CA GLY A 363 10.16 14.61 -10.82
C GLY A 363 9.30 14.00 -9.72
N GLN A 364 9.56 14.42 -8.49
CA GLN A 364 8.83 14.01 -7.30
C GLN A 364 8.60 15.18 -6.35
N GLN A 365 7.65 15.02 -5.45
CA GLN A 365 7.31 15.95 -4.39
C GLN A 365 6.93 15.16 -3.13
N THR A 366 7.31 15.68 -1.96
CA THR A 366 6.84 15.15 -0.68
C THR A 366 5.59 15.92 -0.26
N VAL A 367 4.50 15.20 -0.04
CA VAL A 367 3.21 15.79 0.31
C VAL A 367 2.54 14.99 1.43
N GLN A 368 1.53 15.60 2.04
CA GLN A 368 0.61 14.86 2.88
C GLN A 368 -0.42 14.14 1.99
N LEU A 369 -0.62 12.86 2.26
CA LEU A 369 -1.63 12.02 1.64
C LEU A 369 -2.76 11.73 2.62
N ALA A 370 -3.96 11.51 2.08
CA ALA A 370 -5.16 11.15 2.81
C ALA A 370 -5.66 9.76 2.37
N LEU A 371 -5.89 8.86 3.34
CA LEU A 371 -6.30 7.47 3.10
C LEU A 371 -7.72 7.45 2.58
N VAL A 372 -7.94 6.82 1.43
CA VAL A 372 -9.27 6.68 0.82
C VAL A 372 -9.77 5.24 0.84
N GLY A 373 -8.90 4.24 0.83
CA GLY A 373 -9.29 2.83 0.94
C GLY A 373 -8.15 1.96 1.44
N ILE A 374 -8.48 0.85 2.09
CA ILE A 374 -7.51 -0.08 2.65
C ILE A 374 -8.06 -1.51 2.64
N HIS A 375 -7.24 -2.42 2.14
CA HIS A 375 -7.39 -3.86 2.32
C HIS A 375 -6.51 -4.30 3.49
N VAL A 376 -7.09 -5.06 4.40
CA VAL A 376 -6.40 -5.69 5.54
C VAL A 376 -6.53 -7.19 5.38
N VAL A 377 -5.41 -7.86 5.16
CA VAL A 377 -5.35 -9.29 4.88
C VAL A 377 -4.49 -9.97 5.93
N GLY A 378 -4.97 -11.04 6.57
CA GLY A 378 -4.22 -11.66 7.66
C GLY A 378 -4.53 -13.13 7.90
N SER A 379 -3.52 -13.91 8.25
CA SER A 379 -3.70 -15.31 8.64
C SER A 379 -4.32 -15.41 10.02
N THR A 380 -5.24 -16.36 10.21
CA THR A 380 -5.90 -16.62 11.51
C THR A 380 -5.96 -18.12 11.80
N ALA A 381 -6.34 -18.50 13.02
CA ALA A 381 -6.41 -19.89 13.44
C ALA A 381 -7.28 -20.74 12.48
N GLY A 382 -6.65 -21.70 11.80
CA GLY A 382 -7.31 -22.57 10.81
C GLY A 382 -7.51 -21.95 9.42
N HIS A 383 -7.07 -20.70 9.19
CA HIS A 383 -7.24 -19.97 7.93
C HIS A 383 -5.90 -19.54 7.30
N PRO A 384 -5.15 -20.49 6.70
CA PRO A 384 -3.89 -20.20 6.02
C PRO A 384 -4.07 -19.42 4.72
N GLU A 385 -5.28 -19.37 4.17
CA GLU A 385 -5.67 -18.55 3.02
C GLU A 385 -5.78 -17.05 3.33
N MET A 386 -5.70 -16.71 4.62
CA MET A 386 -5.93 -15.40 5.19
C MET A 386 -7.39 -14.93 5.08
N VAL A 387 -7.78 -14.05 6.00
CA VAL A 387 -9.04 -13.31 5.98
C VAL A 387 -8.78 -12.03 5.20
N TRP A 388 -9.65 -11.70 4.24
CA TRP A 388 -9.48 -10.55 3.35
C TRP A 388 -10.58 -9.54 3.63
N ALA A 389 -10.23 -8.41 4.24
CA ALA A 389 -11.16 -7.37 4.62
C ALA A 389 -10.89 -6.06 3.88
N THR A 390 -11.97 -5.33 3.58
CA THR A 390 -11.93 -4.10 2.79
C THR A 390 -12.62 -2.97 3.53
N PHE A 391 -11.97 -1.80 3.55
CA PHE A 391 -12.49 -0.59 4.16
C PHE A 391 -12.33 0.60 3.22
N GLU A 392 -13.31 1.49 3.26
CA GLU A 392 -13.31 2.71 2.43
C GLU A 392 -13.75 3.93 3.23
N HIS A 393 -13.17 5.09 2.91
CA HIS A 393 -13.63 6.34 3.48
C HIS A 393 -15.07 6.63 3.00
N VAL A 394 -15.94 7.06 3.93
CA VAL A 394 -17.38 7.28 3.67
C VAL A 394 -17.66 8.26 2.53
N GLY A 395 -16.75 9.21 2.30
CA GLY A 395 -16.87 10.24 1.27
C GLY A 395 -16.39 9.82 -0.14
N ASN A 396 -16.00 8.57 -0.36
CA ASN A 396 -15.41 8.14 -1.63
C ASN A 396 -16.39 8.25 -2.80
N THR A 397 -17.50 7.52 -2.72
CA THR A 397 -18.36 7.24 -3.88
C THR A 397 -19.82 7.08 -3.46
N PRO A 398 -20.77 7.40 -4.36
CA PRO A 398 -22.14 6.94 -4.21
C PRO A 398 -22.20 5.41 -4.20
N ILE A 399 -23.28 4.89 -3.66
CA ILE A 399 -23.52 3.46 -3.55
C ILE A 399 -24.71 3.04 -4.42
N ALA A 400 -24.64 1.83 -4.96
CA ALA A 400 -25.76 1.19 -5.63
C ALA A 400 -26.88 0.83 -4.63
N ASN A 401 -28.00 0.34 -5.16
CA ASN A 401 -29.10 -0.12 -4.33
C ASN A 401 -28.70 -1.37 -3.52
N TYR A 402 -29.22 -1.48 -2.31
CA TYR A 402 -29.07 -2.68 -1.48
C TYR A 402 -30.25 -2.82 -0.53
N SER A 403 -30.45 -4.02 0.00
CA SER A 403 -31.46 -4.31 1.02
C SER A 403 -30.80 -4.79 2.31
N TYR A 404 -31.45 -4.55 3.44
CA TYR A 404 -31.03 -5.05 4.75
C TYR A 404 -32.25 -5.25 5.65
N ASN A 405 -32.10 -5.99 6.74
CA ASN A 405 -33.13 -6.15 7.75
C ASN A 405 -32.94 -5.08 8.81
N SER A 406 -33.90 -4.16 8.95
CA SER A 406 -33.94 -3.19 10.04
C SER A 406 -34.69 -3.73 11.25
N THR A 407 -34.59 -3.04 12.39
CA THR A 407 -35.37 -3.31 13.60
C THR A 407 -36.88 -3.21 13.39
N THR A 408 -37.33 -2.57 12.30
CA THR A 408 -38.75 -2.42 11.92
C THR A 408 -39.17 -3.32 10.76
N GLY A 409 -38.26 -4.11 10.19
CA GLY A 409 -38.50 -5.00 9.04
C GLY A 409 -37.51 -4.76 7.88
N PRO A 410 -37.64 -5.52 6.77
CA PRO A 410 -36.78 -5.35 5.60
C PRO A 410 -36.86 -3.94 5.01
N GLN A 411 -35.69 -3.36 4.69
CA GLN A 411 -35.54 -2.06 4.06
C GLN A 411 -34.76 -2.21 2.76
N THR A 412 -35.08 -1.38 1.76
CA THR A 412 -34.30 -1.24 0.53
C THR A 412 -33.83 0.19 0.40
N VAL A 413 -32.52 0.38 0.33
CA VAL A 413 -31.89 1.68 0.09
C VAL A 413 -31.75 1.86 -1.41
N SER A 414 -32.37 2.93 -1.92
CA SER A 414 -32.27 3.31 -3.32
C SER A 414 -30.91 3.95 -3.61
N PRO A 415 -30.36 3.80 -4.84
CA PRO A 415 -29.10 4.42 -5.18
C PRO A 415 -29.26 5.94 -5.17
N SER A 416 -28.25 6.65 -4.67
CA SER A 416 -28.22 8.11 -4.65
C SER A 416 -26.85 8.61 -5.04
N ASN A 417 -26.80 9.42 -6.10
CA ASN A 417 -25.63 10.19 -6.53
C ASN A 417 -25.74 11.67 -6.14
N ALA A 418 -26.72 12.03 -5.31
CA ALA A 418 -26.81 13.35 -4.71
C ALA A 418 -25.68 13.55 -3.68
N GLY A 419 -25.24 14.79 -3.49
CA GLY A 419 -24.15 15.13 -2.56
C GLY A 419 -22.81 15.35 -3.25
N THR A 420 -21.76 15.46 -2.44
CA THR A 420 -20.38 15.67 -2.89
C THR A 420 -19.57 14.41 -2.61
N TRP A 421 -18.99 13.83 -3.65
CA TRP A 421 -18.20 12.62 -3.56
C TRP A 421 -16.78 12.87 -4.04
N LEU A 422 -15.82 12.15 -3.48
CA LEU A 422 -14.43 12.29 -3.88
C LEU A 422 -14.18 11.77 -5.30
N PHE A 423 -14.85 10.69 -5.69
CA PHE A 423 -14.68 10.02 -6.98
C PHE A 423 -15.92 10.06 -7.88
N ALA A 424 -16.94 10.86 -7.56
CA ALA A 424 -18.10 11.03 -8.43
C ALA A 424 -18.60 12.47 -8.45
N SER A 425 -18.90 12.97 -9.64
CA SER A 425 -19.56 14.24 -9.82
C SER A 425 -21.02 14.17 -9.36
N ALA A 426 -21.49 15.26 -8.72
CA ALA A 426 -22.83 15.33 -8.15
C ALA A 426 -23.90 15.21 -9.24
N GLY A 427 -24.86 14.28 -9.06
CA GLY A 427 -25.97 14.11 -10.01
C GLY A 427 -25.55 13.59 -11.39
N THR A 428 -24.38 12.96 -11.51
CA THR A 428 -23.89 12.43 -12.78
C THR A 428 -24.83 11.37 -13.38
N ASN A 429 -24.96 11.39 -14.71
CA ASN A 429 -25.69 10.39 -15.49
C ASN A 429 -24.77 9.61 -16.44
N VAL A 430 -23.44 9.76 -16.28
CA VAL A 430 -22.47 9.01 -17.08
C VAL A 430 -22.34 7.58 -16.53
N PRO A 431 -21.88 6.61 -17.33
CA PRO A 431 -21.54 5.29 -16.84
C PRO A 431 -20.48 5.40 -15.72
N PHE A 432 -20.75 4.75 -14.59
CA PHE A 432 -19.78 4.63 -13.51
C PHE A 432 -18.67 3.63 -13.85
N ASN A 433 -17.53 3.77 -13.18
CA ASN A 433 -16.45 2.78 -13.16
C ASN A 433 -15.84 2.54 -14.55
N LEU A 434 -15.68 3.61 -15.32
CA LEU A 434 -15.16 3.55 -16.68
C LEU A 434 -13.73 4.07 -16.73
N GLN A 435 -12.77 3.25 -17.16
CA GLN A 435 -11.37 3.67 -17.23
C GLN A 435 -11.17 4.81 -18.24
N HIS A 436 -10.61 5.93 -17.77
CA HIS A 436 -10.28 7.08 -18.63
C HIS A 436 -8.80 7.15 -18.99
N MET A 437 -7.95 6.48 -18.21
CA MET A 437 -6.51 6.56 -18.34
C MET A 437 -5.83 5.33 -17.76
N SER A 438 -4.65 5.07 -18.31
CA SER A 438 -3.79 3.97 -17.93
C SER A 438 -2.35 4.41 -17.70
N PHE A 439 -1.64 3.70 -16.84
CA PHE A 439 -0.21 3.85 -16.66
C PHE A 439 0.53 2.98 -17.67
N THR A 440 1.46 3.58 -18.41
CA THR A 440 2.14 2.90 -19.52
C THR A 440 3.26 1.96 -19.08
N GLY A 441 3.66 1.99 -17.82
CA GLY A 441 4.73 1.14 -17.31
C GLY A 441 6.15 1.61 -17.67
N PRO A 442 7.17 1.03 -17.03
CA PRO A 442 8.56 1.26 -17.41
C PRO A 442 8.83 0.87 -18.87
N PRO A 443 9.71 1.58 -19.58
CA PRO A 443 10.56 2.68 -19.09
C PRO A 443 9.90 4.07 -19.15
N SER A 444 8.67 4.15 -19.67
CA SER A 444 8.04 5.43 -19.99
C SER A 444 7.32 6.09 -18.82
N ASN A 445 6.65 5.28 -17.99
CA ASN A 445 5.96 5.68 -16.76
C ASN A 445 5.00 6.87 -16.93
N ASN A 446 4.41 6.96 -18.11
CA ASN A 446 3.45 8.00 -18.43
C ASN A 446 2.07 7.60 -17.90
N ILE A 447 1.21 8.60 -17.72
CA ILE A 447 -0.24 8.39 -17.73
C ILE A 447 -0.70 8.70 -19.14
N GLN A 448 -1.43 7.76 -19.74
CA GLN A 448 -1.95 7.87 -21.08
C GLN A 448 -3.46 7.79 -21.01
N ALA A 449 -4.15 8.70 -21.69
CA ALA A 449 -5.60 8.62 -21.83
C ALA A 449 -6.00 7.39 -22.64
N ASP A 450 -7.06 6.73 -22.21
CA ASP A 450 -7.71 5.67 -22.98
C ASP A 450 -8.47 6.28 -24.19
N PRO A 451 -8.74 5.47 -25.24
CA PRO A 451 -9.42 5.97 -26.43
C PRO A 451 -10.76 6.65 -26.10
N ASN A 452 -10.97 7.85 -26.68
CA ASN A 452 -12.14 8.73 -26.47
C ASN A 452 -12.18 9.49 -25.14
N PHE A 453 -11.13 9.38 -24.31
CA PHE A 453 -10.99 10.14 -23.08
C PHE A 453 -9.82 11.12 -23.16
N THR A 454 -9.82 12.07 -22.24
CA THR A 454 -8.63 12.76 -21.77
C THR A 454 -8.24 12.20 -20.42
N ILE A 455 -7.03 12.48 -19.96
CA ILE A 455 -6.65 12.24 -18.56
C ILE A 455 -7.56 13.09 -17.68
N SER A 456 -8.45 12.42 -16.94
CA SER A 456 -9.51 13.04 -16.18
C SER A 456 -10.08 12.06 -15.15
N PRO A 457 -10.76 12.57 -14.09
CA PRO A 457 -11.50 11.75 -13.15
C PRO A 457 -12.54 10.86 -13.84
N SER A 458 -12.66 9.63 -13.35
CA SER A 458 -13.74 8.71 -13.72
C SER A 458 -14.81 8.72 -12.62
N ASP A 459 -16.06 8.97 -12.99
CA ASP A 459 -17.17 8.85 -12.05
C ASP A 459 -17.24 7.40 -11.57
N THR A 460 -17.13 7.20 -10.26
CA THR A 460 -17.00 5.88 -9.64
C THR A 460 -18.17 5.63 -8.68
N SER A 461 -18.69 4.40 -8.64
CA SER A 461 -19.78 3.99 -7.74
C SER A 461 -19.51 2.61 -7.16
N ARG A 462 -19.85 2.41 -5.88
CA ARG A 462 -19.76 1.10 -5.22
C ARG A 462 -20.95 0.25 -5.63
N LEU A 463 -20.72 -0.78 -6.45
CA LEU A 463 -21.81 -1.60 -6.98
C LEU A 463 -22.37 -2.61 -5.97
N GLU A 464 -21.54 -3.08 -5.05
CA GLU A 464 -21.92 -4.06 -4.02
C GLU A 464 -21.56 -3.45 -2.65
N PRO A 465 -22.46 -2.64 -2.06
CA PRO A 465 -22.11 -1.75 -0.95
C PRO A 465 -21.55 -2.45 0.29
N TRP A 466 -21.95 -3.70 0.50
CA TRP A 466 -21.55 -4.56 1.63
C TRP A 466 -20.86 -5.85 1.18
N GLY A 467 -20.16 -5.78 0.04
CA GLY A 467 -19.30 -6.85 -0.44
C GLY A 467 -20.04 -8.13 -0.83
N ILE A 468 -21.36 -8.08 -0.95
CA ILE A 468 -22.22 -9.17 -1.38
C ILE A 468 -23.34 -8.58 -2.23
N ASP A 469 -24.04 -9.44 -2.98
CA ASP A 469 -25.18 -9.04 -3.80
C ASP A 469 -26.13 -8.13 -3.01
N GLY A 470 -26.40 -6.94 -3.54
CA GLY A 470 -27.25 -5.94 -2.89
C GLY A 470 -28.65 -6.46 -2.49
N SER A 471 -29.17 -7.53 -3.11
CA SER A 471 -30.46 -8.12 -2.71
C SER A 471 -30.38 -9.05 -1.50
N ASN A 472 -29.18 -9.46 -1.06
CA ASN A 472 -28.99 -10.33 0.10
C ASN A 472 -29.10 -9.55 1.42
N ALA A 473 -30.35 -9.30 1.83
CA ALA A 473 -30.64 -8.53 3.04
C ALA A 473 -30.00 -9.11 4.30
N PHE A 474 -29.90 -10.43 4.43
CA PHE A 474 -29.34 -11.07 5.63
C PHE A 474 -27.84 -10.74 5.78
N SER A 475 -27.03 -11.08 4.78
CA SER A 475 -25.57 -10.86 4.85
C SER A 475 -25.21 -9.38 4.86
N ASN A 476 -25.97 -8.53 4.14
CA ASN A 476 -25.80 -7.08 4.27
C ASN A 476 -26.01 -6.61 5.71
N THR A 477 -27.00 -7.16 6.41
CA THR A 477 -27.30 -6.79 7.81
C THR A 477 -26.15 -7.13 8.75
N GLU A 478 -25.46 -8.25 8.55
CA GLU A 478 -24.31 -8.64 9.38
C GLU A 478 -23.20 -7.58 9.31
N VAL A 479 -22.79 -7.20 8.10
CA VAL A 479 -21.74 -6.18 7.88
C VAL A 479 -22.18 -4.81 8.39
N ILE A 480 -23.43 -4.41 8.12
CA ILE A 480 -23.99 -3.13 8.59
C ILE A 480 -24.00 -3.09 10.12
N SER A 481 -24.49 -4.14 10.78
CA SER A 481 -24.60 -4.19 12.24
C SER A 481 -23.23 -4.13 12.92
N MET A 482 -22.21 -4.79 12.38
CA MET A 482 -20.84 -4.68 12.91
C MET A 482 -20.30 -3.25 12.79
N ASN A 483 -20.45 -2.62 11.61
CA ASN A 483 -20.06 -1.23 11.42
C ASN A 483 -20.81 -0.28 12.37
N GLU A 484 -22.12 -0.51 12.57
CA GLU A 484 -22.97 0.29 13.46
C GLU A 484 -22.50 0.20 14.91
N HIS A 485 -22.23 -1.01 15.40
CA HIS A 485 -21.66 -1.25 16.72
C HIS A 485 -20.33 -0.54 16.92
N VAL A 486 -19.35 -0.80 16.04
CA VAL A 486 -18.01 -0.23 16.16
C VAL A 486 -18.05 1.30 16.12
N ARG A 487 -18.74 1.88 15.13
CA ARG A 487 -18.84 3.34 14.97
C ARG A 487 -19.68 3.99 16.09
N GLY A 488 -20.72 3.31 16.57
CA GLY A 488 -21.57 3.76 17.66
C GLY A 488 -20.88 3.75 19.03
N MET A 489 -19.89 2.87 19.21
CA MET A 489 -19.12 2.75 20.45
C MET A 489 -17.82 3.57 20.45
N MET A 490 -17.33 4.00 19.28
CA MET A 490 -16.14 4.87 19.18
C MET A 490 -16.35 6.22 19.91
N ALA A 491 -15.24 6.78 20.42
CA ALA A 491 -15.27 8.12 20.97
C ALA A 491 -15.63 9.15 19.87
N SER A 492 -16.44 10.15 20.23
CA SER A 492 -16.81 11.21 19.29
C SER A 492 -15.58 11.92 18.74
N GLY A 493 -15.50 12.05 17.41
CA GLY A 493 -14.37 12.66 16.71
C GLY A 493 -13.23 11.71 16.37
N ASP A 494 -13.34 10.41 16.69
CA ASP A 494 -12.35 9.42 16.27
C ASP A 494 -12.38 9.28 14.74
N ILE A 495 -11.24 9.57 14.10
CA ILE A 495 -11.16 9.66 12.64
C ILE A 495 -11.39 8.30 11.97
N ARG A 496 -11.17 7.19 12.70
CA ARG A 496 -11.37 5.82 12.20
C ARG A 496 -12.85 5.55 11.91
N GLY A 497 -13.77 6.24 12.57
CA GLY A 497 -15.21 6.13 12.32
C GLY A 497 -15.67 6.65 10.94
N ASN A 498 -14.76 7.25 10.17
CA ASN A 498 -14.99 7.68 8.78
C ASN A 498 -14.62 6.60 7.75
N TYR A 499 -14.12 5.44 8.19
CA TYR A 499 -13.77 4.29 7.36
C TYR A 499 -14.78 3.17 7.66
N VAL A 500 -15.46 2.71 6.62
CA VAL A 500 -16.52 1.69 6.73
C VAL A 500 -16.02 0.39 6.14
N MET A 501 -16.17 -0.70 6.89
CA MET A 501 -15.94 -2.04 6.37
C MET A 501 -16.98 -2.34 5.30
N THR A 502 -16.56 -2.53 4.07
CA THR A 502 -17.45 -2.99 2.99
C THR A 502 -17.67 -4.49 3.09
N GLY A 503 -16.76 -5.24 3.71
CA GLY A 503 -16.94 -6.66 3.99
C GLY A 503 -15.63 -7.38 4.31
N ALA A 504 -15.74 -8.68 4.57
CA ALA A 504 -14.62 -9.61 4.67
C ALA A 504 -14.96 -10.97 4.05
N THR A 505 -13.98 -11.61 3.38
CA THR A 505 -14.12 -12.98 2.83
C THR A 505 -13.00 -13.90 3.30
N TRP A 506 -13.34 -15.18 3.44
CA TRP A 506 -12.45 -16.27 3.86
C TRP A 506 -12.94 -17.57 3.23
N THR A 507 -12.35 -18.73 3.56
CA THR A 507 -12.83 -20.03 3.09
C THR A 507 -13.34 -20.92 4.22
N ILE A 508 -14.22 -21.87 3.91
CA ILE A 508 -14.59 -22.93 4.87
C ILE A 508 -13.31 -23.69 5.25
N PRO A 509 -12.98 -23.82 6.54
CA PRO A 509 -11.71 -24.40 6.99
C PRO A 509 -11.36 -25.71 6.29
N GLY A 510 -10.16 -25.78 5.71
CA GLY A 510 -9.67 -26.96 4.99
C GLY A 510 -10.21 -27.15 3.58
N THR A 511 -11.00 -26.20 3.05
CA THR A 511 -11.51 -26.23 1.68
C THR A 511 -11.32 -24.87 1.01
N PHE A 512 -11.29 -24.81 -0.33
CA PHE A 512 -11.26 -23.52 -1.04
C PHE A 512 -12.67 -22.95 -1.31
N VAL A 513 -13.68 -23.35 -0.53
CA VAL A 513 -15.04 -22.83 -0.67
C VAL A 513 -15.11 -21.47 0.00
N GLN A 514 -15.18 -20.42 -0.81
CA GLN A 514 -15.25 -19.02 -0.36
C GLN A 514 -16.57 -18.74 0.36
N VAL A 515 -16.49 -17.99 1.46
CA VAL A 515 -17.61 -17.59 2.33
C VAL A 515 -17.39 -16.15 2.83
N GLY A 516 -18.40 -15.60 3.51
CA GLY A 516 -18.47 -14.18 3.85
C GLY A 516 -18.94 -13.33 2.67
N THR A 517 -18.34 -12.15 2.50
CA THR A 517 -18.71 -11.18 1.47
C THR A 517 -17.94 -11.43 0.17
N ASN A 518 -18.53 -12.18 -0.75
CA ASN A 518 -17.89 -12.70 -1.97
C ASN A 518 -17.96 -11.80 -3.21
N LYS A 519 -18.26 -10.51 -3.05
CA LYS A 519 -18.23 -9.47 -4.08
C LYS A 519 -17.52 -8.20 -3.57
N LEU A 520 -16.28 -8.35 -3.12
CA LEU A 520 -15.54 -7.39 -2.31
C LEU A 520 -14.65 -6.39 -3.10
N SER A 521 -14.89 -6.16 -4.39
CA SER A 521 -14.21 -5.11 -5.17
C SER A 521 -14.47 -3.72 -4.57
N ASN A 522 -13.42 -3.01 -4.13
CA ASN A 522 -13.55 -1.68 -3.57
C ASN A 522 -13.53 -0.60 -4.66
N THR A 523 -13.93 0.63 -4.34
CA THR A 523 -14.02 1.69 -5.36
C THR A 523 -12.70 2.37 -5.73
N THR A 524 -11.60 2.01 -5.06
CA THR A 524 -10.30 2.67 -5.22
C THR A 524 -9.23 1.80 -5.87
N MET A 525 -9.23 0.49 -5.64
CA MET A 525 -8.22 -0.47 -6.08
C MET A 525 -8.77 -1.38 -7.18
N GLU A 526 -10.03 -1.78 -7.05
CA GLU A 526 -10.78 -2.63 -8.00
C GLU A 526 -11.86 -1.85 -8.77
N THR A 527 -11.65 -0.52 -8.90
CA THR A 527 -12.56 0.45 -9.50
C THR A 527 -13.21 -0.03 -10.80
N TYR A 528 -12.43 -0.62 -11.70
CA TYR A 528 -12.84 -1.01 -13.05
C TYR A 528 -13.16 -2.51 -13.18
N HIS A 529 -13.03 -3.28 -12.10
CA HIS A 529 -13.36 -4.71 -12.01
C HIS A 529 -14.30 -5.00 -10.82
N GLN A 530 -15.48 -4.39 -10.85
CA GLN A 530 -16.49 -4.52 -9.80
C GLN A 530 -17.26 -5.86 -9.84
N GLY A 531 -17.78 -6.28 -8.68
CA GLY A 531 -18.59 -7.49 -8.55
C GLY A 531 -17.79 -8.79 -8.44
N LEU A 532 -16.47 -8.68 -8.28
CA LEU A 532 -15.54 -9.77 -7.99
C LEU A 532 -15.15 -9.74 -6.51
N ASN A 533 -14.41 -10.74 -6.05
CA ASN A 533 -13.71 -10.72 -4.77
C ASN A 533 -12.22 -11.05 -4.90
N CYS A 534 -11.50 -10.93 -3.79
CA CYS A 534 -10.07 -11.13 -3.73
C CYS A 534 -9.64 -12.51 -4.25
N PHE A 535 -10.38 -13.56 -3.87
CA PHE A 535 -10.08 -14.93 -4.30
C PHE A 535 -10.32 -15.15 -5.79
N ASP A 536 -11.05 -14.31 -6.53
CA ASP A 536 -11.15 -14.49 -7.99
C ASP A 536 -9.78 -14.41 -8.68
N CYS A 537 -8.86 -13.63 -8.11
CA CYS A 537 -7.46 -13.51 -8.56
C CYS A 537 -6.46 -14.25 -7.65
N HIS A 538 -6.85 -14.60 -6.42
CA HIS A 538 -5.98 -15.17 -5.38
C HIS A 538 -6.35 -16.62 -4.99
N GLN A 539 -6.55 -17.50 -5.98
CA GLN A 539 -7.01 -18.89 -5.74
C GLN A 539 -5.92 -19.86 -5.30
N GLY A 540 -4.65 -19.48 -5.49
CA GLY A 540 -3.52 -20.38 -5.51
C GLY A 540 -3.75 -21.70 -6.26
N ASN A 541 -2.88 -22.68 -6.06
CA ASN A 541 -3.21 -24.04 -6.45
C ASN A 541 -4.27 -24.52 -5.45
N ALA A 542 -5.55 -24.43 -5.83
CA ALA A 542 -6.77 -24.53 -4.99
C ALA A 542 -6.88 -25.79 -4.08
N SER A 543 -5.88 -26.67 -4.10
CA SER A 543 -5.80 -27.88 -3.28
C SER A 543 -5.05 -27.69 -1.96
N ASN A 544 -4.15 -26.70 -1.81
CA ASN A 544 -3.15 -26.73 -0.72
C ASN A 544 -2.88 -25.41 0.03
N PHE A 545 -3.54 -24.29 -0.30
CA PHE A 545 -3.32 -22.98 0.35
C PHE A 545 -1.85 -22.50 0.33
N ASP A 546 -1.17 -22.72 -0.79
CA ASP A 546 0.21 -22.28 -0.98
C ASP A 546 0.29 -20.73 -1.03
N PRO A 547 1.04 -20.06 -0.12
CA PRO A 547 1.27 -18.63 -0.10
C PRO A 547 1.71 -18.07 -1.45
N ASN A 548 2.44 -18.84 -2.27
CA ASN A 548 2.87 -18.38 -3.58
C ASN A 548 1.70 -18.04 -4.52
N GLY A 549 0.58 -18.73 -4.37
CA GLY A 549 -0.62 -18.52 -5.15
C GLY A 549 -1.70 -17.68 -4.46
N LEU A 550 -1.57 -17.46 -3.15
CA LEU A 550 -2.47 -16.64 -2.34
C LEU A 550 -2.00 -15.19 -2.23
N SER A 551 -0.69 -14.93 -2.26
CA SER A 551 -0.14 -13.59 -2.27
C SER A 551 0.79 -13.42 -3.46
N HIS A 552 0.40 -12.53 -4.37
CA HIS A 552 1.25 -12.15 -5.52
C HIS A 552 2.53 -11.43 -5.08
N ILE A 553 2.61 -11.01 -3.81
CA ILE A 553 3.83 -10.50 -3.20
C ILE A 553 4.71 -11.67 -2.78
N PHE A 554 4.15 -12.69 -2.13
CA PHE A 554 4.90 -13.87 -1.69
C PHE A 554 5.52 -14.65 -2.86
N GLY A 555 4.71 -15.08 -3.83
CA GLY A 555 5.12 -15.99 -4.91
C GLY A 555 5.45 -15.36 -6.26
N GLY A 556 5.14 -14.08 -6.45
CA GLY A 556 5.37 -13.39 -7.72
C GLY A 556 4.54 -13.93 -8.89
N THR A 557 5.05 -13.77 -10.12
CA THR A 557 4.46 -14.35 -11.34
C THR A 557 5.06 -15.72 -11.62
N HIS A 558 4.22 -16.76 -11.64
CA HIS A 558 4.64 -18.12 -11.97
C HIS A 558 4.97 -18.27 -13.47
N ASP A 559 6.26 -18.28 -13.81
CA ASP A 559 6.73 -18.72 -15.14
C ASP A 559 6.79 -20.25 -15.20
N GLY A 560 5.62 -20.89 -15.18
CA GLY A 560 5.46 -22.32 -15.49
C GLY A 560 6.07 -23.33 -14.49
N PRO A 561 5.91 -24.65 -14.78
CA PRO A 561 6.40 -25.71 -13.90
C PRO A 561 7.92 -25.82 -13.99
N GLY A 562 8.61 -25.44 -12.90
CA GLY A 562 10.07 -25.38 -12.80
C GLY A 562 10.67 -23.97 -12.83
N GLY A 563 9.85 -22.91 -12.84
CA GLY A 563 10.30 -21.53 -12.79
C GLY A 563 10.98 -21.15 -11.47
N THR A 564 11.95 -20.24 -11.54
CA THR A 564 12.55 -19.60 -10.35
C THR A 564 11.48 -18.83 -9.58
N ASN A 565 11.45 -18.95 -8.24
CA ASN A 565 10.53 -18.17 -7.39
C ASN A 565 10.71 -16.67 -7.63
N THR A 566 9.84 -16.06 -8.42
CA THR A 566 9.73 -14.60 -8.51
C THR A 566 8.92 -14.10 -7.30
N GLY A 567 8.79 -12.79 -7.08
CA GLY A 567 8.13 -12.26 -5.87
C GLY A 567 9.10 -11.81 -4.76
N LEU A 568 8.59 -11.57 -3.57
CA LEU A 568 9.30 -10.91 -2.46
C LEU A 568 10.46 -11.77 -1.97
N GLN A 569 11.67 -11.23 -2.06
CA GLN A 569 12.90 -11.92 -1.72
C GLN A 569 13.11 -11.94 -0.20
N PRO A 570 13.83 -12.94 0.32
CA PRO A 570 14.25 -12.98 1.72
C PRO A 570 14.88 -11.66 2.17
N LEU A 571 14.74 -11.33 3.47
CA LEU A 571 15.31 -10.12 4.06
C LEU A 571 16.85 -10.00 3.88
N PHE A 572 17.56 -11.12 3.77
CA PHE A 572 19.03 -11.19 3.72
C PHE A 572 19.55 -12.30 2.80
#